data_AF-C0NG32-F1
#
_entry.id   AF-C0NG32-F1
#
_cell.length_a   1.000
_cell.length_b   1.000
_cell.length_c   1.000
_cell.angle_alpha   90.00
_cell.angle_beta   90.00
_cell.angle_gamma   90.00
#
_symmetry.space_group_name_H-M   'P 1'
#
loop_
_entity.id
_entity.type
_entity.pdbx_description
1 polymer ?
#
loop_
_entity_poly.entity_id
_entity_poly.type
_entity_poly.pdbx_seq_one_letter_code
_entity_poly.pdbx_strand_id
1 'polypeptide(L)'
;MYSRPSKVLTRRSPFFIVLAFLITLLWRRRMADNHGFVANPWNRHASRQHSPTLANLSLGSSKPPGSNHSRALIIPRLQREDADWVSTQLVDVEAFVYVVDDPHAPLHPPLNKGHEAMVYLTYLIDHYENLPDIMIFMHSHRIGWHNEHALAMDAVAHINRLNSERVTREGYMNLRCNWDPGCPAWLHPGKTEADTGKPEEANLATAWRALFPGIEVPEVLAQACCAQFAISRARARARAIPRDRYGFYRDWILRTELSDSISGRVWEYLWQVLFAGQTVFCPAKHACYCDGYGLCFGGAEGVDEYLGLLRREEGLKKDLEKWRRLAGAVADAESEGKSRKEIEDMEQPELGKGALLEAQVEASKQELTKILARAQERGRDPRIRAQEAGREWKEGDGF
;
A
#
# COMPACT_ATOMS: atom_id res chain seq x y z
N MET A 1 18.98 -63.64 -12.83
CA MET A 1 19.28 -63.26 -14.23
C MET A 1 18.52 -61.98 -14.55
N TYR A 2 19.23 -60.88 -14.79
CA TYR A 2 18.64 -59.57 -15.12
C TYR A 2 18.03 -59.60 -16.52
N SER A 3 16.74 -59.25 -16.64
CA SER A 3 16.05 -59.14 -17.93
C SER A 3 16.05 -57.69 -18.40
N ARG A 4 16.61 -57.45 -19.60
CA ARG A 4 16.57 -56.18 -20.33
C ARG A 4 15.21 -56.00 -21.01
N PRO A 5 14.62 -54.79 -21.00
CA PRO A 5 13.70 -54.36 -22.04
C PRO A 5 14.44 -53.60 -23.15
N SER A 6 14.00 -53.84 -24.37
CA SER A 6 14.52 -53.42 -25.66
C SER A 6 14.37 -51.91 -25.93
N LYS A 7 15.41 -51.33 -26.54
CA LYS A 7 15.39 -49.98 -27.13
C LYS A 7 14.55 -50.00 -28.41
N VAL A 8 13.39 -49.36 -28.39
CA VAL A 8 12.64 -49.03 -29.61
C VAL A 8 13.27 -47.75 -30.20
N LEU A 9 14.07 -47.91 -31.26
CA LEU A 9 14.51 -46.80 -32.11
C LEU A 9 13.29 -46.29 -32.91
N THR A 10 12.60 -45.27 -32.42
CA THR A 10 11.65 -44.50 -33.23
C THR A 10 12.43 -43.49 -34.09
N ARG A 11 12.62 -43.87 -35.35
CA ARG A 11 13.16 -43.02 -36.42
C ARG A 11 12.29 -41.76 -36.51
N ARG A 12 12.77 -40.63 -35.96
CA ARG A 12 12.08 -39.34 -36.01
C ARG A 12 11.88 -38.94 -37.47
N SER A 13 10.64 -39.00 -37.94
CA SER A 13 10.28 -38.63 -39.31
C SER A 13 10.57 -37.15 -39.55
N PRO A 14 11.24 -36.77 -40.66
CA PRO A 14 11.59 -35.38 -40.97
C PRO A 14 10.36 -34.45 -41.06
N PHE A 15 9.15 -35.01 -41.18
CA PHE A 15 7.89 -34.27 -41.15
C PHE A 15 7.72 -33.39 -39.92
N PHE A 16 8.13 -33.83 -38.72
CA PHE A 16 7.98 -33.04 -37.51
C PHE A 16 8.86 -31.79 -37.49
N ILE A 17 10.06 -31.87 -38.07
CA ILE A 17 11.00 -30.75 -38.13
C ILE A 17 10.47 -29.69 -39.11
N VAL A 18 9.97 -30.12 -40.27
CA VAL A 18 9.39 -29.21 -41.28
C VAL A 18 8.13 -28.53 -40.75
N LEU A 19 7.25 -29.28 -40.06
CA LEU A 19 6.04 -28.72 -39.46
C LEU A 19 6.36 -27.69 -38.37
N ALA A 20 7.31 -27.97 -37.48
CA ALA A 20 7.75 -27.03 -36.46
C ALA A 20 8.31 -25.73 -37.08
N PHE A 21 9.11 -25.86 -38.15
CA PHE A 21 9.68 -24.71 -38.85
C PHE A 21 8.60 -23.83 -39.50
N LEU A 22 7.60 -24.44 -40.14
CA LEU A 22 6.46 -23.71 -40.73
C LEU A 22 5.60 -23.01 -39.67
N ILE A 23 5.34 -23.65 -38.52
CA ILE A 23 4.63 -23.03 -37.40
C ILE A 23 5.41 -21.82 -36.88
N THR A 24 6.74 -21.92 -36.71
CA THR A 24 7.55 -20.78 -36.27
C THR A 24 7.60 -19.63 -37.27
N LEU A 25 7.60 -19.93 -38.58
CA LEU A 25 7.54 -18.91 -39.64
C LEU A 25 6.19 -18.18 -39.66
N LEU A 26 5.09 -18.92 -39.52
CA LEU A 26 3.75 -18.34 -39.42
C LEU A 26 3.61 -17.49 -38.15
N TRP A 27 4.18 -17.94 -37.03
CA TRP A 27 4.17 -17.20 -35.77
C TRP A 27 5.01 -15.92 -35.86
N ARG A 28 6.21 -15.97 -36.45
CA ARG A 28 7.03 -14.78 -36.71
C ARG A 28 6.37 -13.79 -37.65
N ARG A 29 5.71 -14.26 -38.71
CA ARG A 29 4.99 -13.38 -39.65
C ARG A 29 3.81 -12.70 -38.96
N ARG A 30 3.05 -13.43 -38.14
CA ARG A 30 1.96 -12.88 -37.32
C ARG A 30 2.45 -11.87 -36.28
N MET A 31 3.62 -12.10 -35.68
CA MET A 31 4.26 -11.14 -34.77
C MET A 31 4.75 -9.88 -35.51
N ALA A 32 5.30 -10.04 -36.72
CA ALA A 32 5.76 -8.92 -37.54
C ALA A 32 4.60 -8.06 -38.08
N ASP A 33 3.51 -8.69 -38.51
CA ASP A 33 2.31 -7.97 -38.98
C ASP A 33 1.61 -7.24 -37.81
N ASN A 34 1.74 -7.72 -36.58
CA ASN A 34 1.26 -7.02 -35.37
C ASN A 34 2.10 -5.80 -34.97
N HIS A 35 3.27 -5.57 -35.57
CA HIS A 35 3.99 -4.29 -35.45
C HIS A 35 3.50 -3.22 -36.44
N GLY A 36 2.47 -3.53 -37.24
CA GLY A 36 1.70 -2.47 -37.89
C GLY A 36 1.19 -1.52 -36.81
N PHE A 37 1.61 -0.26 -36.88
CA PHE A 37 1.12 0.86 -36.09
C PHE A 37 -0.41 0.91 -36.16
N VAL A 38 -1.10 0.11 -35.35
CA VAL A 38 -2.51 0.29 -35.07
C VAL A 38 -2.54 1.52 -34.17
N ALA A 39 -2.73 2.68 -34.78
CA ALA A 39 -3.06 3.89 -34.06
C ALA A 39 -4.21 3.55 -33.11
N ASN A 40 -3.92 3.51 -31.81
CA ASN A 40 -4.85 3.11 -30.78
C ASN A 40 -6.15 3.93 -30.95
N PRO A 41 -7.32 3.32 -31.16
CA PRO A 41 -8.57 4.04 -31.41
C PRO A 41 -8.90 5.10 -30.33
N TRP A 42 -8.31 4.94 -29.14
CA TRP A 42 -8.47 5.86 -28.02
C TRP A 42 -7.78 7.22 -28.18
N ASN A 43 -6.79 7.39 -29.06
CA ASN A 43 -6.24 8.74 -29.30
C ASN A 43 -7.29 9.68 -29.90
N ARG A 44 -8.32 9.17 -30.60
CA ARG A 44 -9.41 9.99 -31.14
C ARG A 44 -10.47 10.36 -30.11
N HIS A 45 -10.73 9.50 -29.11
CA HIS A 45 -11.74 9.77 -28.08
C HIS A 45 -11.17 10.49 -26.85
N ALA A 46 -9.92 10.22 -26.47
CA ALA A 46 -9.25 10.91 -25.34
C ALA A 46 -9.04 12.41 -25.60
N SER A 47 -8.87 12.83 -26.87
CA SER A 47 -8.67 14.23 -27.24
C SER A 47 -9.82 15.17 -26.87
N ARG A 48 -11.03 14.66 -26.57
CA ARG A 48 -12.18 15.51 -26.20
C ARG A 48 -12.41 15.65 -24.70
N GLN A 49 -11.73 14.88 -23.86
CA GLN A 49 -11.81 15.05 -22.41
C GLN A 49 -10.69 16.01 -22.00
N HIS A 50 -11.05 17.25 -21.66
CA HIS A 50 -10.11 18.18 -21.04
C HIS A 50 -9.46 17.49 -19.84
N SER A 51 -8.14 17.24 -19.93
CA SER A 51 -7.34 16.80 -18.78
C SER A 51 -7.57 17.81 -17.65
N PRO A 52 -8.21 17.43 -16.52
CA PRO A 52 -8.27 18.29 -15.37
C PRO A 52 -6.82 18.49 -14.96
N THR A 53 -6.37 19.73 -15.01
CA THR A 53 -5.05 20.12 -14.54
C THR A 53 -4.85 19.53 -13.15
N LEU A 54 -3.83 18.68 -12.99
CA LEU A 54 -3.33 18.26 -11.67
C LEU A 54 -3.04 19.49 -10.78
N ALA A 55 -2.84 20.67 -11.41
CA ALA A 55 -2.67 21.94 -10.74
C ALA A 55 -3.97 22.47 -10.10
N ASN A 56 -3.86 22.75 -8.80
CA ASN A 56 -4.80 23.48 -7.94
C ASN A 56 -6.09 22.75 -7.58
N LEU A 57 -5.98 21.53 -7.04
CA LEU A 57 -7.06 21.05 -6.17
C LEU A 57 -7.13 21.97 -4.95
N SER A 58 -8.28 22.62 -4.75
CA SER A 58 -8.52 23.41 -3.54
C SER A 58 -8.49 22.49 -2.32
N LEU A 59 -8.24 23.04 -1.13
CA LEU A 59 -8.56 22.33 0.10
C LEU A 59 -10.03 21.88 0.05
N GLY A 60 -10.32 20.75 0.70
CA GLY A 60 -11.69 20.30 0.88
C GLY A 60 -12.48 21.23 1.81
N SER A 61 -13.74 20.87 2.06
CA SER A 61 -14.65 21.65 2.91
C SER A 61 -14.98 20.85 4.16
N SER A 62 -14.61 21.39 5.33
CA SER A 62 -15.11 20.87 6.61
C SER A 62 -16.61 21.06 6.73
N LYS A 63 -17.26 20.15 7.45
CA LYS A 63 -18.66 20.34 7.84
C LYS A 63 -18.76 21.34 8.99
N PRO A 64 -19.97 21.89 9.26
CA PRO A 64 -20.20 22.63 10.48
C PRO A 64 -19.79 21.81 11.72
N PRO A 65 -19.24 22.44 12.76
CA PRO A 65 -18.86 21.76 14.00
C PRO A 65 -20.00 20.88 14.55
N GLY A 66 -19.65 19.67 15.00
CA GLY A 66 -20.61 18.70 15.55
C GLY A 66 -21.43 17.93 14.50
N SER A 67 -21.15 18.12 13.21
CA SER A 67 -21.77 17.31 12.16
C SER A 67 -21.23 15.89 12.17
N ASN A 68 -22.12 14.90 11.99
CA ASN A 68 -21.69 13.53 11.74
C ASN A 68 -21.20 13.36 10.29
N HIS A 69 -20.26 12.44 10.09
CA HIS A 69 -19.77 12.03 8.77
C HIS A 69 -20.20 10.60 8.50
N SER A 70 -20.85 10.34 7.37
CA SER A 70 -21.03 8.96 6.92
C SER A 70 -19.70 8.40 6.43
N ARG A 71 -19.36 7.17 6.84
CA ARG A 71 -18.07 6.57 6.58
C ARG A 71 -18.24 5.20 5.95
N ALA A 72 -17.50 4.93 4.89
CA ALA A 72 -17.38 3.60 4.33
C ALA A 72 -15.94 3.11 4.38
N LEU A 73 -15.78 1.80 4.60
CA LEU A 73 -14.55 1.06 4.46
C LEU A 73 -14.65 0.13 3.24
N ILE A 74 -13.72 0.28 2.30
CA ILE A 74 -13.66 -0.48 1.06
C ILE A 74 -12.42 -1.38 1.14
N ILE A 75 -12.64 -2.69 1.16
CA ILE A 75 -11.59 -3.69 1.32
C ILE A 75 -11.70 -4.75 0.21
N PRO A 76 -10.64 -5.02 -0.56
CA PRO A 76 -10.49 -6.21 -1.36
C PRO A 76 -10.02 -7.38 -0.49
N ARG A 77 -10.59 -8.56 -0.67
CA ARG A 77 -10.08 -9.80 -0.07
C ARG A 77 -10.13 -10.96 -1.05
N LEU A 78 -9.29 -11.95 -0.82
CA LEU A 78 -9.48 -13.28 -1.40
C LEU A 78 -10.51 -14.09 -0.58
N GLN A 79 -11.17 -15.07 -1.20
CA GLN A 79 -12.09 -15.99 -0.52
C GLN A 79 -11.48 -16.61 0.74
N ARG A 80 -10.18 -16.94 0.69
CA ARG A 80 -9.41 -17.56 1.77
C ARG A 80 -8.97 -16.62 2.90
N GLU A 81 -9.08 -15.31 2.73
CA GLU A 81 -8.62 -14.32 3.71
C GLU A 81 -9.72 -13.98 4.71
N ASP A 82 -9.39 -13.95 5.99
CA ASP A 82 -10.34 -13.54 7.04
C ASP A 82 -10.56 -12.02 7.03
N ALA A 83 -11.83 -11.61 6.95
CA ALA A 83 -12.26 -10.21 7.07
C ALA A 83 -13.41 -10.04 8.09
N ASP A 84 -13.67 -11.02 8.96
CA ASP A 84 -14.79 -11.02 9.90
C ASP A 84 -14.69 -9.89 10.94
N TRP A 85 -13.44 -9.46 11.22
CA TRP A 85 -13.13 -8.32 12.10
C TRP A 85 -13.84 -7.02 11.68
N VAL A 86 -14.13 -6.87 10.39
CA VAL A 86 -14.79 -5.68 9.83
C VAL A 86 -16.20 -5.52 10.37
N SER A 87 -16.94 -6.61 10.57
CA SER A 87 -18.33 -6.57 11.03
C SER A 87 -18.49 -6.45 12.55
N THR A 88 -17.42 -6.66 13.31
CA THR A 88 -17.50 -6.86 14.77
C THR A 88 -16.85 -5.76 15.60
N GLN A 89 -15.94 -4.96 15.03
CA GLN A 89 -15.05 -4.07 15.82
C GLN A 89 -15.01 -2.61 15.34
N LEU A 90 -15.69 -2.29 14.25
CA LEU A 90 -15.71 -0.94 13.69
C LEU A 90 -16.85 -0.11 14.29
N VAL A 91 -16.58 1.17 14.52
CA VAL A 91 -17.55 2.13 15.06
C VAL A 91 -18.00 3.08 13.97
N ASP A 92 -19.31 3.13 13.69
CA ASP A 92 -19.93 4.07 12.74
C ASP A 92 -19.31 4.03 11.33
N VAL A 93 -19.01 2.82 10.82
CA VAL A 93 -18.47 2.60 9.47
C VAL A 93 -19.25 1.51 8.75
N GLU A 94 -19.73 1.82 7.55
CA GLU A 94 -20.31 0.84 6.62
C GLU A 94 -19.20 0.12 5.87
N ALA A 95 -19.28 -1.21 5.78
CA ALA A 95 -18.24 -2.03 5.17
C ALA A 95 -18.62 -2.55 3.78
N PHE A 96 -17.72 -2.36 2.81
CA PHE A 96 -17.79 -2.88 1.45
C PHE A 96 -16.63 -3.84 1.22
N VAL A 97 -16.87 -5.12 1.48
CA VAL A 97 -15.86 -6.18 1.34
C VAL A 97 -16.04 -6.87 -0.01
N TYR A 98 -15.12 -6.60 -0.94
CA TYR A 98 -15.11 -7.20 -2.27
C TYR A 98 -14.31 -8.50 -2.28
N VAL A 99 -14.92 -9.59 -2.76
CA VAL A 99 -14.23 -10.87 -2.93
C VAL A 99 -13.69 -10.94 -4.36
N VAL A 100 -12.38 -10.78 -4.51
CA VAL A 100 -11.78 -10.51 -5.83
C VAL A 100 -11.65 -11.75 -6.72
N ASP A 101 -11.54 -12.92 -6.11
CA ASP A 101 -11.39 -14.23 -6.76
C ASP A 101 -12.69 -15.05 -6.78
N ASP A 102 -13.85 -14.42 -6.52
CA ASP A 102 -15.18 -15.01 -6.68
C ASP A 102 -16.08 -14.12 -7.55
N PRO A 103 -16.30 -14.46 -8.83
CA PRO A 103 -17.17 -13.68 -9.72
C PRO A 103 -18.67 -13.81 -9.38
N HIS A 104 -19.04 -14.63 -8.39
CA HIS A 104 -20.41 -14.80 -7.94
C HIS A 104 -20.68 -14.16 -6.56
N ALA A 105 -19.66 -13.62 -5.89
CA ALA A 105 -19.83 -12.92 -4.64
C ALA A 105 -20.72 -11.68 -4.81
N PRO A 106 -21.50 -11.24 -3.80
CA PRO A 106 -22.33 -10.05 -3.93
C PRO A 106 -21.57 -8.77 -4.32
N LEU A 107 -20.36 -8.61 -3.80
CA LEU A 107 -19.42 -7.55 -4.18
C LEU A 107 -18.16 -8.20 -4.77
N HIS A 108 -17.93 -7.98 -6.05
CA HIS A 108 -16.75 -8.47 -6.78
C HIS A 108 -16.33 -7.47 -7.86
N PRO A 109 -15.04 -7.39 -8.20
CA PRO A 109 -14.57 -6.62 -9.34
C PRO A 109 -14.89 -7.35 -10.67
N PRO A 110 -14.85 -6.66 -11.83
CA PRO A 110 -15.04 -7.30 -13.13
C PRO A 110 -13.97 -8.33 -13.49
N LEU A 111 -12.77 -8.22 -12.90
CA LEU A 111 -11.67 -9.16 -13.06
C LEU A 111 -10.70 -9.04 -11.88
N ASN A 112 -10.12 -10.15 -11.42
CA ASN A 112 -9.04 -10.14 -10.43
C ASN A 112 -7.71 -9.72 -11.09
N LYS A 113 -7.51 -8.41 -11.27
CA LYS A 113 -6.29 -7.82 -11.86
C LYS A 113 -6.10 -6.38 -11.38
N GLY A 114 -4.86 -5.96 -11.16
CA GLY A 114 -4.51 -4.70 -10.53
C GLY A 114 -4.77 -4.68 -9.03
N HIS A 115 -4.78 -5.85 -8.37
CA HIS A 115 -5.03 -6.03 -6.94
C HIS A 115 -6.20 -5.15 -6.39
N GLU A 116 -5.90 -4.31 -5.40
CA GLU A 116 -6.82 -3.39 -4.74
C GLU A 116 -7.36 -2.29 -5.65
N ALA A 117 -6.59 -1.84 -6.64
CA ALA A 117 -6.93 -0.70 -7.47
C ALA A 117 -8.18 -0.95 -8.30
N MET A 118 -8.36 -2.20 -8.74
CA MET A 118 -9.57 -2.63 -9.43
C MET A 118 -10.81 -2.51 -8.54
N VAL A 119 -10.71 -2.93 -7.28
CA VAL A 119 -11.81 -2.83 -6.32
C VAL A 119 -12.10 -1.37 -5.98
N TYR A 120 -11.07 -0.57 -5.71
CA TYR A 120 -11.24 0.84 -5.37
C TYR A 120 -11.92 1.62 -6.51
N LEU A 121 -11.46 1.43 -7.75
CA LEU A 121 -12.08 2.04 -8.92
C LEU A 121 -13.49 1.51 -9.16
N THR A 122 -13.74 0.21 -8.96
CA THR A 122 -15.08 -0.37 -9.11
C THR A 122 -16.05 0.21 -8.10
N TYR A 123 -15.68 0.33 -6.83
CA TYR A 123 -16.50 0.99 -5.82
C TYR A 123 -16.84 2.44 -6.21
N LEU A 124 -15.84 3.22 -6.63
CA LEU A 124 -16.06 4.62 -7.04
C LEU A 124 -17.00 4.72 -8.24
N ILE A 125 -16.97 3.76 -9.17
CA ILE A 125 -17.85 3.70 -10.34
C ILE A 125 -19.28 3.30 -9.94
N ASP A 126 -19.44 2.31 -9.09
CA ASP A 126 -20.74 1.71 -8.75
C ASP A 126 -21.53 2.59 -7.78
N HIS A 127 -20.84 3.28 -6.87
CA HIS A 127 -21.44 4.12 -5.84
C HIS A 127 -21.35 5.62 -6.15
N TYR A 128 -20.92 6.02 -7.35
CA TYR A 128 -20.61 7.41 -7.71
C TYR A 128 -21.69 8.43 -7.29
N GLU A 129 -22.97 8.10 -7.50
CA GLU A 129 -24.11 8.98 -7.17
C GLU A 129 -24.46 9.02 -5.68
N ASN A 130 -24.02 8.04 -4.90
CA ASN A 130 -24.37 7.86 -3.48
C ASN A 130 -23.13 7.64 -2.59
N LEU A 131 -22.01 8.32 -2.88
CA LEU A 131 -20.79 8.23 -2.08
C LEU A 131 -21.05 8.75 -0.64
N PRO A 132 -20.44 8.13 0.39
CA PRO A 132 -20.48 8.63 1.77
C PRO A 132 -19.51 9.81 1.94
N ASP A 133 -19.60 10.53 3.05
CA ASP A 133 -18.74 11.70 3.30
C ASP A 133 -17.26 11.34 3.34
N ILE A 134 -16.92 10.19 3.93
CA ILE A 134 -15.57 9.64 4.02
C ILE A 134 -15.55 8.23 3.43
N MET A 135 -14.62 7.98 2.50
CA MET A 135 -14.32 6.64 1.99
C MET A 135 -12.91 6.27 2.42
N ILE A 136 -12.76 5.11 3.05
CA ILE A 136 -11.53 4.57 3.58
C ILE A 136 -11.17 3.34 2.74
N PHE A 137 -10.04 3.38 2.06
CA PHE A 137 -9.55 2.31 1.20
C PHE A 137 -8.37 1.64 1.91
N MET A 138 -8.47 0.34 2.19
CA MET A 138 -7.48 -0.41 2.99
C MET A 138 -7.31 -1.84 2.51
N HIS A 139 -6.19 -2.46 2.88
CA HIS A 139 -6.02 -3.89 2.75
C HIS A 139 -6.93 -4.68 3.72
N SER A 140 -7.18 -5.95 3.43
CA SER A 140 -8.04 -6.85 4.23
C SER A 140 -7.45 -7.30 5.56
N HIS A 141 -6.13 -7.24 5.70
CA HIS A 141 -5.43 -7.72 6.88
C HIS A 141 -5.69 -6.81 8.08
N ARG A 142 -6.27 -7.36 9.15
CA ARG A 142 -6.43 -6.63 10.42
C ARG A 142 -5.08 -6.18 10.95
N ILE A 143 -4.16 -7.12 11.13
CA ILE A 143 -2.80 -6.84 11.57
C ILE A 143 -1.90 -6.92 10.34
N GLY A 144 -1.21 -5.83 10.01
CA GLY A 144 -0.45 -5.74 8.77
C GLY A 144 0.74 -4.81 8.89
N TRP A 145 1.84 -5.17 8.23
CA TRP A 145 3.09 -4.37 8.22
C TRP A 145 2.91 -2.97 7.61
N HIS A 146 1.87 -2.80 6.79
CA HIS A 146 1.46 -1.54 6.17
C HIS A 146 0.72 -0.60 7.14
N ASN A 147 0.36 -1.07 8.34
CA ASN A 147 -0.21 -0.27 9.41
C ASN A 147 0.87 0.34 10.30
N GLU A 148 0.47 1.30 11.12
CA GLU A 148 1.35 2.07 11.99
C GLU A 148 1.60 1.35 13.31
N HIS A 149 2.87 1.30 13.73
CA HIS A 149 3.24 0.72 15.03
C HIS A 149 2.63 1.50 16.20
N ALA A 150 2.40 2.81 16.02
CA ALA A 150 1.73 3.66 17.01
C ALA A 150 0.25 3.29 17.20
N LEU A 151 -0.30 2.51 16.27
CA LEU A 151 -1.65 1.96 16.26
C LEU A 151 -1.62 0.43 16.39
N ALA A 152 -0.57 -0.11 17.00
CA ALA A 152 -0.36 -1.55 17.25
C ALA A 152 -0.41 -2.42 15.98
N MET A 153 -0.09 -1.84 14.81
CA MET A 153 -0.25 -2.49 13.51
C MET A 153 -1.70 -2.90 13.18
N ASP A 154 -2.70 -2.38 13.90
CA ASP A 154 -4.11 -2.81 13.83
C ASP A 154 -4.95 -1.85 12.96
N ALA A 155 -5.54 -2.38 11.89
CA ALA A 155 -6.46 -1.69 11.00
C ALA A 155 -7.67 -1.11 11.76
N VAL A 156 -8.17 -1.80 12.79
CA VAL A 156 -9.28 -1.30 13.62
C VAL A 156 -8.90 0.01 14.30
N ALA A 157 -7.66 0.11 14.81
CA ALA A 157 -7.17 1.32 15.45
C ALA A 157 -6.98 2.47 14.44
N HIS A 158 -6.53 2.18 13.22
CA HIS A 158 -6.52 3.14 12.12
C HIS A 158 -7.91 3.69 11.82
N ILE A 159 -8.87 2.80 11.60
CA ILE A 159 -10.23 3.17 11.21
C ILE A 159 -10.90 3.95 12.34
N ASN A 160 -10.94 3.42 13.56
CA ASN A 160 -11.67 4.06 14.65
C ASN A 160 -11.06 5.39 15.10
N ARG A 161 -9.75 5.62 14.89
CA ARG A 161 -9.08 6.88 15.27
C ARG A 161 -8.96 7.89 14.12
N LEU A 162 -9.27 7.51 12.89
CA LEU A 162 -9.16 8.40 11.73
C LEU A 162 -10.07 9.63 11.91
N ASN A 163 -9.44 10.80 11.91
CA ASN A 163 -10.13 12.08 11.98
C ASN A 163 -10.85 12.39 10.66
N SER A 164 -12.18 12.37 10.71
CA SER A 164 -13.02 12.68 9.55
C SER A 164 -12.95 14.17 9.16
N GLU A 165 -12.76 15.09 10.11
CA GLU A 165 -12.55 16.52 9.83
C GLU A 165 -11.25 16.76 9.06
N ARG A 166 -10.19 15.99 9.36
CA ARG A 166 -8.97 16.04 8.56
C ARG A 166 -9.22 15.57 7.13
N VAL A 167 -9.86 14.41 6.94
CA VAL A 167 -10.08 13.87 5.60
C VAL A 167 -10.99 14.79 4.77
N THR A 168 -12.02 15.38 5.38
CA THR A 168 -12.87 16.36 4.69
C THR A 168 -12.14 17.65 4.34
N ARG A 169 -11.35 18.20 5.27
CA ARG A 169 -10.57 19.43 5.06
C ARG A 169 -9.45 19.28 4.04
N GLU A 170 -8.66 18.21 4.12
CA GLU A 170 -7.56 17.98 3.18
C GLU A 170 -8.06 17.37 1.86
N GLY A 171 -9.21 16.71 1.89
CA GLY A 171 -9.80 15.97 0.76
C GLY A 171 -9.15 14.61 0.51
N TYR A 172 -7.88 14.45 0.85
CA TYR A 172 -7.10 13.22 0.74
C TYR A 172 -6.19 13.06 1.94
N MET A 173 -6.11 11.84 2.48
CA MET A 173 -5.16 11.46 3.51
C MET A 173 -4.63 10.06 3.24
N ASN A 174 -3.32 9.91 3.08
CA ASN A 174 -2.69 8.61 3.17
C ASN A 174 -2.77 8.11 4.63
N LEU A 175 -3.18 6.85 4.83
CA LEU A 175 -3.36 6.30 6.18
C LEU A 175 -2.03 5.95 6.85
N ARG A 176 -0.94 5.90 6.08
CA ARG A 176 0.40 5.70 6.59
C ARG A 176 1.12 7.03 6.76
N CYS A 177 1.69 7.22 7.93
CA CYS A 177 2.49 8.37 8.33
C CYS A 177 3.99 8.10 8.23
N ASN A 178 4.42 6.85 8.38
CA ASN A 178 5.81 6.51 8.18
C ASN A 178 6.22 6.62 6.70
N TRP A 179 7.34 7.29 6.45
CA TRP A 179 7.80 7.61 5.10
C TRP A 179 8.42 6.43 4.35
N ASP A 180 8.91 5.40 5.05
CA ASP A 180 9.63 4.29 4.43
C ASP A 180 8.78 3.02 4.30
N PRO A 181 8.66 2.41 3.11
CA PRO A 181 9.07 2.95 1.82
C PRO A 181 8.10 4.02 1.32
N GLY A 182 8.58 4.90 0.41
CA GLY A 182 7.71 5.76 -0.39
C GLY A 182 8.01 7.27 -0.41
N CYS A 183 8.67 7.82 0.62
CA CYS A 183 9.00 9.25 0.72
C CYS A 183 10.49 9.49 1.04
N PRO A 184 11.07 10.64 0.64
CA PRO A 184 10.45 11.73 -0.12
C PRO A 184 10.60 11.62 -1.65
N ALA A 185 11.44 10.69 -2.14
CA ALA A 185 11.72 10.52 -3.57
C ALA A 185 11.85 9.03 -3.92
N TRP A 186 10.72 8.31 -3.87
CA TRP A 186 10.72 6.86 -4.00
C TRP A 186 10.88 6.39 -5.44
N LEU A 187 10.05 6.89 -6.36
CA LEU A 187 10.05 6.47 -7.76
C LEU A 187 10.48 7.60 -8.67
N HIS A 188 11.27 7.26 -9.68
CA HIS A 188 11.70 8.15 -10.74
C HIS A 188 11.17 7.62 -12.07
N PRO A 189 10.00 8.09 -12.54
CA PRO A 189 9.35 7.55 -13.74
C PRO A 189 10.21 7.54 -15.01
N GLY A 190 11.25 8.39 -15.09
CA GLY A 190 12.21 8.41 -16.19
C GLY A 190 13.24 7.26 -16.18
N LYS A 191 13.37 6.51 -15.07
CA LYS A 191 14.27 5.35 -15.00
C LYS A 191 13.65 4.16 -15.70
N THR A 192 14.46 3.48 -16.51
CA THR A 192 14.06 2.29 -17.29
C THR A 192 14.78 1.02 -16.84
N GLU A 193 15.74 1.13 -15.93
CA GLU A 193 16.48 0.00 -15.37
C GLU A 193 15.57 -0.80 -14.43
N ALA A 194 15.70 -2.12 -14.45
CA ALA A 194 14.94 -2.98 -13.55
C ALA A 194 15.52 -2.90 -12.13
N ASP A 195 14.67 -2.56 -11.17
CA ASP A 195 14.96 -2.59 -9.72
C ASP A 195 14.05 -3.62 -9.06
N THR A 196 14.61 -4.63 -8.39
CA THR A 196 13.84 -5.67 -7.71
C THR A 196 13.04 -5.15 -6.51
N GLY A 197 13.45 -4.03 -5.91
CA GLY A 197 12.70 -3.35 -4.85
C GLY A 197 11.56 -2.48 -5.37
N LYS A 198 11.62 -2.08 -6.65
CA LYS A 198 10.68 -1.16 -7.32
C LYS A 198 10.33 -1.65 -8.74
N PRO A 199 9.80 -2.88 -8.89
CA PRO A 199 9.59 -3.47 -10.22
C PRO A 199 8.61 -2.68 -11.11
N GLU A 200 7.80 -1.79 -10.52
CA GLU A 200 6.92 -0.85 -11.22
C GLU A 200 7.66 0.29 -11.91
N GLU A 201 8.84 0.71 -11.43
CA GLU A 201 9.49 1.98 -11.80
C GLU A 201 9.73 2.09 -13.31
N ALA A 202 10.30 1.04 -13.91
CA ALA A 202 10.62 0.98 -15.33
C ALA A 202 9.39 1.11 -16.26
N ASN A 203 8.17 0.92 -15.73
CA ASN A 203 6.92 1.00 -16.48
C ASN A 203 6.16 2.31 -16.26
N LEU A 204 6.58 3.15 -15.29
CA LEU A 204 5.83 4.33 -14.86
C LEU A 204 5.68 5.37 -15.95
N ALA A 205 6.72 5.69 -16.73
CA ALA A 205 6.58 6.68 -17.81
C ALA A 205 5.55 6.23 -18.87
N THR A 206 5.52 4.94 -19.20
CA THR A 206 4.54 4.40 -20.16
C THR A 206 3.14 4.41 -19.58
N ALA A 207 2.98 3.95 -18.32
CA ALA A 207 1.71 4.00 -17.62
C ALA A 207 1.20 5.44 -17.46
N TRP A 208 2.07 6.38 -17.10
CA TRP A 208 1.76 7.80 -16.94
C TRP A 208 1.24 8.40 -18.23
N ARG A 209 1.93 8.23 -19.36
CA ARG A 209 1.49 8.78 -20.65
C ARG A 209 0.14 8.20 -21.10
N ALA A 210 -0.13 6.94 -20.77
CA ALA A 210 -1.42 6.32 -21.05
C ALA A 210 -2.53 6.88 -20.14
N LEU A 211 -2.25 7.07 -18.86
CA LEU A 211 -3.23 7.47 -17.84
C LEU A 211 -3.47 8.98 -17.82
N PHE A 212 -2.46 9.81 -18.10
CA PHE A 212 -2.49 11.27 -18.03
C PHE A 212 -2.06 11.90 -19.36
N PRO A 213 -2.83 11.70 -20.45
CA PRO A 213 -2.46 12.22 -21.76
C PRO A 213 -2.31 13.75 -21.73
N GLY A 214 -1.21 14.22 -22.32
CA GLY A 214 -0.88 15.65 -22.39
C GLY A 214 -0.26 16.24 -21.11
N ILE A 215 -0.08 15.43 -20.05
CA ILE A 215 0.62 15.85 -18.84
C ILE A 215 2.04 15.28 -18.88
N GLU A 216 3.02 16.14 -18.65
CA GLU A 216 4.43 15.76 -18.59
C GLU A 216 4.68 14.69 -17.52
N VAL A 217 5.57 13.75 -17.82
CA VAL A 217 5.99 12.71 -16.88
C VAL A 217 6.80 13.37 -15.76
N PRO A 218 6.42 13.22 -14.48
CA PRO A 218 7.15 13.86 -13.40
C PRO A 218 8.50 13.19 -13.15
N GLU A 219 9.44 13.95 -12.61
CA GLU A 219 10.76 13.44 -12.22
C GLU A 219 10.69 12.47 -11.03
N VAL A 220 9.72 12.70 -10.14
CA VAL A 220 9.54 11.94 -8.89
C VAL A 220 8.07 11.67 -8.65
N LEU A 221 7.76 10.42 -8.27
CA LEU A 221 6.52 10.05 -7.59
C LEU A 221 6.86 9.57 -6.17
N ALA A 222 6.19 10.14 -5.18
CA ALA A 222 6.43 9.81 -3.78
C ALA A 222 5.19 10.00 -2.91
N GLN A 223 4.94 9.02 -2.07
CA GLN A 223 4.06 9.04 -0.91
C GLN A 223 4.33 7.81 -0.06
N ALA A 224 3.89 7.75 1.21
CA ALA A 224 4.00 6.52 1.99
C ALA A 224 3.27 5.34 1.30
N CYS A 225 3.88 4.15 1.32
CA CYS A 225 3.41 2.99 0.54
C CYS A 225 1.98 2.52 0.80
N CYS A 226 1.57 1.60 -0.08
CA CYS A 226 0.65 0.48 0.18
C CYS A 226 -0.84 0.76 -0.04
N ALA A 227 -1.20 1.75 -0.87
CA ALA A 227 -2.58 2.00 -1.29
C ALA A 227 -3.63 2.01 -0.15
N GLN A 228 -3.24 2.49 1.03
CA GLN A 228 -4.15 2.74 2.14
C GLN A 228 -4.36 4.25 2.29
N PHE A 229 -5.57 4.71 1.99
CA PHE A 229 -5.88 6.14 2.01
C PHE A 229 -7.36 6.38 2.31
N ALA A 230 -7.68 7.60 2.73
CA ALA A 230 -9.04 8.08 2.86
C ALA A 230 -9.25 9.32 1.99
N ILE A 231 -10.44 9.44 1.41
CA ILE A 231 -10.87 10.61 0.65
C ILE A 231 -12.25 11.04 1.07
N SER A 232 -12.51 12.34 0.92
CA SER A 232 -13.85 12.87 1.11
C SER A 232 -14.71 12.71 -0.14
N ARG A 233 -16.03 12.67 0.04
CA ARG A 233 -17.01 12.77 -1.05
C ARG A 233 -16.73 13.96 -1.94
N ALA A 234 -16.48 15.11 -1.30
CA ALA A 234 -16.16 16.34 -1.98
C ALA A 234 -14.93 16.13 -2.85
N ARG A 235 -13.86 15.45 -2.39
CA ARG A 235 -12.69 15.16 -3.23
C ARG A 235 -12.97 14.18 -4.35
N ALA A 236 -13.69 13.09 -4.09
CA ALA A 236 -14.07 12.13 -5.11
C ALA A 236 -14.95 12.76 -6.22
N ARG A 237 -15.67 13.85 -5.90
CA ARG A 237 -16.49 14.63 -6.84
C ARG A 237 -15.89 15.97 -7.28
N ALA A 238 -14.83 16.48 -6.63
CA ALA A 238 -14.30 17.82 -6.85
C ALA A 238 -13.62 17.92 -8.20
N ARG A 239 -13.88 19.04 -8.90
CA ARG A 239 -13.57 19.23 -10.32
C ARG A 239 -13.98 18.03 -11.20
N ALA A 240 -14.96 17.25 -10.71
CA ALA A 240 -15.47 15.99 -11.22
C ALA A 240 -14.38 15.20 -11.94
N ILE A 241 -13.66 14.31 -11.26
CA ILE A 241 -13.28 13.07 -11.94
C ILE A 241 -14.64 12.48 -12.34
N PRO A 242 -15.11 12.61 -13.61
CA PRO A 242 -16.41 12.09 -13.94
C PRO A 242 -16.38 10.57 -13.72
N ARG A 243 -17.54 9.97 -13.51
CA ARG A 243 -17.65 8.51 -13.41
C ARG A 243 -16.90 7.80 -14.56
N ASP A 244 -17.02 8.34 -15.78
CA ASP A 244 -16.34 7.83 -16.97
C ASP A 244 -14.82 7.86 -16.88
N ARG A 245 -14.25 8.78 -16.10
CA ARG A 245 -12.80 8.85 -15.90
C ARG A 245 -12.29 7.77 -14.98
N TYR A 246 -13.05 7.41 -13.94
CA TYR A 246 -12.78 6.18 -13.18
C TYR A 246 -12.92 4.95 -14.08
N GLY A 247 -13.92 4.93 -14.95
CA GLY A 247 -14.06 3.90 -15.99
C GLY A 247 -12.82 3.76 -16.87
N PHE A 248 -12.31 4.88 -17.38
CA PHE A 248 -11.07 4.93 -18.18
C PHE A 248 -9.86 4.36 -17.42
N TYR A 249 -9.71 4.70 -16.14
CA TYR A 249 -8.64 4.19 -15.29
C TYR A 249 -8.76 2.68 -15.04
N ARG A 250 -9.96 2.19 -14.75
CA ARG A 250 -10.22 0.76 -14.56
C ARG A 250 -9.96 -0.02 -15.84
N ASP A 251 -10.38 0.54 -16.97
CA ASP A 251 -10.17 -0.03 -18.29
C ASP A 251 -8.69 -0.13 -18.67
N TRP A 252 -7.86 0.79 -18.22
CA TRP A 252 -6.41 0.68 -18.38
C TRP A 252 -5.86 -0.54 -17.63
N ILE A 253 -6.31 -0.79 -16.39
CA ILE A 253 -5.92 -1.98 -15.63
C ILE A 253 -6.36 -3.26 -16.37
N LEU A 254 -7.59 -3.29 -16.88
CA LEU A 254 -8.10 -4.45 -17.63
C LEU A 254 -7.24 -4.74 -18.87
N ARG A 255 -6.86 -3.70 -19.63
CA ARG A 255 -6.26 -3.84 -20.96
C ARG A 255 -4.74 -3.86 -21.00
N THR A 256 -4.06 -3.32 -19.99
CA THR A 256 -2.59 -3.25 -19.99
C THR A 256 -1.95 -4.64 -20.05
N GLU A 257 -0.83 -4.79 -20.75
CA GLU A 257 -0.06 -6.04 -20.79
C GLU A 257 0.75 -6.29 -19.50
N LEU A 258 0.81 -5.27 -18.62
CA LEU A 258 1.42 -5.42 -17.30
C LEU A 258 0.69 -6.50 -16.49
N SER A 259 1.46 -7.27 -15.73
CA SER A 259 0.90 -8.23 -14.80
C SER A 259 0.06 -7.54 -13.73
N ASP A 260 -0.82 -8.31 -13.10
CA ASP A 260 -1.65 -7.91 -11.98
C ASP A 260 -0.85 -7.10 -10.93
N SER A 261 0.21 -7.70 -10.37
CA SER A 261 1.10 -7.09 -9.38
C SER A 261 1.74 -5.78 -9.84
N ILE A 262 2.24 -5.69 -11.09
CA ILE A 262 2.88 -4.45 -11.58
C ILE A 262 1.84 -3.37 -11.81
N SER A 263 0.69 -3.70 -12.40
CA SER A 263 -0.38 -2.74 -12.63
C SER A 263 -0.96 -2.19 -11.32
N GLY A 264 -1.10 -3.01 -10.27
CA GLY A 264 -1.49 -2.57 -8.93
C GLY A 264 -0.44 -1.65 -8.28
N ARG A 265 0.84 -2.04 -8.32
CA ARG A 265 1.95 -1.23 -7.77
C ARG A 265 2.12 0.13 -8.46
N VAL A 266 1.82 0.23 -9.75
CA VAL A 266 1.73 1.53 -10.43
C VAL A 266 0.68 2.42 -9.77
N TRP A 267 -0.50 1.87 -9.46
CA TRP A 267 -1.59 2.61 -8.83
C TRP A 267 -1.29 3.04 -7.39
N GLU A 268 -0.51 2.28 -6.64
CA GLU A 268 -0.08 2.65 -5.29
C GLU A 268 0.53 4.05 -5.22
N TYR A 269 1.16 4.55 -6.29
CA TYR A 269 1.76 5.89 -6.36
C TYR A 269 1.07 6.85 -7.34
N LEU A 270 -0.18 6.55 -7.72
CA LEU A 270 -1.04 7.45 -8.51
C LEU A 270 -2.26 7.94 -7.73
N TRP A 271 -2.58 7.36 -6.57
CA TRP A 271 -3.69 7.82 -5.74
C TRP A 271 -3.53 9.27 -5.28
N GLN A 272 -2.33 9.67 -4.83
CA GLN A 272 -2.03 11.05 -4.44
C GLN A 272 -2.04 12.00 -5.64
N VAL A 273 -1.67 11.52 -6.83
CA VAL A 273 -1.76 12.32 -8.05
C VAL A 273 -3.22 12.63 -8.35
N LEU A 274 -4.08 11.61 -8.26
CA LEU A 274 -5.50 11.74 -8.55
C LEU A 274 -6.25 12.57 -7.50
N PHE A 275 -5.95 12.36 -6.22
CA PHE A 275 -6.75 12.90 -5.12
C PHE A 275 -6.07 14.01 -4.32
N ALA A 276 -4.75 14.13 -4.32
CA ALA A 276 -4.05 15.27 -3.73
C ALA A 276 -3.58 16.27 -4.81
N GLY A 277 -3.52 15.89 -6.09
CA GLY A 277 -3.04 16.75 -7.16
C GLY A 277 -1.53 16.98 -7.07
N GLN A 278 -0.82 16.06 -6.42
CA GLN A 278 0.61 16.17 -6.13
C GLN A 278 1.33 14.92 -6.60
N THR A 279 2.51 15.08 -7.19
CA THR A 279 3.38 13.96 -7.56
C THR A 279 4.21 13.49 -6.36
N VAL A 280 4.53 14.42 -5.45
CA VAL A 280 5.18 14.18 -4.16
C VAL A 280 4.24 14.59 -3.03
N PHE A 281 3.64 13.62 -2.35
CA PHE A 281 2.78 13.81 -1.18
C PHE A 281 3.43 13.18 0.06
N CYS A 282 4.26 13.96 0.75
CA CYS A 282 5.03 13.51 1.91
C CYS A 282 4.80 14.45 3.11
N PRO A 283 3.60 14.43 3.71
CA PRO A 283 3.29 15.30 4.84
C PRO A 283 4.22 15.02 6.03
N ALA A 284 4.43 16.04 6.87
CA ALA A 284 5.20 15.90 8.10
C ALA A 284 4.59 14.80 8.99
N LYS A 285 5.43 13.89 9.49
CA LYS A 285 4.98 12.72 10.26
C LYS A 285 4.20 13.13 11.51
N HIS A 286 4.64 14.19 12.21
CA HIS A 286 3.94 14.70 13.40
C HIS A 286 2.53 15.20 13.07
N ALA A 287 2.36 15.94 11.98
CA ALA A 287 1.05 16.40 11.54
C ALA A 287 0.20 15.20 11.12
N CYS A 288 0.79 14.21 10.45
CA CYS A 288 0.12 12.95 10.09
C CYS A 288 -0.46 12.22 11.32
N TYR A 289 0.37 11.91 12.32
CA TYR A 289 -0.10 11.22 13.52
C TYR A 289 -1.05 12.07 14.37
N CYS A 290 -0.74 13.33 14.60
CA CYS A 290 -1.48 14.18 15.51
C CYS A 290 -2.86 14.56 14.96
N ASP A 291 -2.91 15.15 13.77
CA ASP A 291 -4.16 15.61 13.18
C ASP A 291 -4.95 14.46 12.56
N GLY A 292 -4.30 13.35 12.21
CA GLY A 292 -4.94 12.19 11.58
C GLY A 292 -5.51 11.19 12.57
N TYR A 293 -4.80 10.94 13.67
CA TYR A 293 -5.12 9.87 14.61
C TYR A 293 -5.18 10.32 16.07
N GLY A 294 -4.99 11.61 16.36
CA GLY A 294 -4.93 12.11 17.74
C GLY A 294 -3.72 11.56 18.50
N LEU A 295 -2.59 11.39 17.81
CA LEU A 295 -1.31 10.96 18.39
C LEU A 295 -0.30 12.11 18.26
N CYS A 296 -0.28 13.00 19.26
CA CYS A 296 0.44 14.26 19.22
C CYS A 296 1.74 14.18 20.01
N PHE A 297 2.82 13.81 19.34
CA PHE A 297 4.13 13.57 19.96
C PHE A 297 4.88 14.84 20.37
N GLY A 298 4.35 16.04 20.06
CA GLY A 298 5.05 17.30 20.35
C GLY A 298 5.91 17.78 19.18
N GLY A 299 5.41 17.66 17.95
CA GLY A 299 6.12 18.10 16.75
C GLY A 299 7.14 17.09 16.21
N ALA A 300 8.02 17.56 15.33
CA ALA A 300 8.97 16.70 14.60
C ALA A 300 9.92 15.96 15.55
N GLU A 301 10.51 16.66 16.52
CA GLU A 301 11.45 16.09 17.49
C GLU A 301 10.81 14.93 18.28
N GLY A 302 9.58 15.11 18.76
CA GLY A 302 8.87 14.07 19.51
C GLY A 302 8.54 12.83 18.67
N VAL A 303 8.21 13.00 17.38
CA VAL A 303 8.05 11.85 16.48
C VAL A 303 9.38 11.17 16.21
N ASP A 304 10.47 11.91 16.03
CA ASP A 304 11.78 11.34 15.79
C ASP A 304 12.31 10.59 17.01
N GLU A 305 12.04 11.07 18.23
CA GLU A 305 12.27 10.35 19.48
C GLU A 305 11.50 9.02 19.50
N TYR A 306 10.19 9.07 19.25
CA TYR A 306 9.34 7.88 19.20
C TYR A 306 9.85 6.83 18.17
N LEU A 307 10.12 7.26 16.93
CA LEU A 307 10.61 6.38 15.88
C LEU A 307 12.03 5.87 16.18
N GLY A 308 12.85 6.65 16.87
CA GLY A 308 14.16 6.23 17.36
C GLY A 308 14.08 5.09 18.38
N LEU A 309 13.12 5.18 19.30
CA LEU A 309 12.85 4.12 20.29
C LEU A 309 12.31 2.85 19.62
N LEU A 310 11.45 2.98 18.61
CA LEU A 310 11.00 1.81 17.83
C LEU A 310 12.17 1.09 17.16
N ARG A 311 13.05 1.83 16.47
CA ARG A 311 14.23 1.24 15.82
C ARG A 311 15.16 0.56 16.83
N ARG A 312 15.32 1.16 18.01
CA ARG A 312 16.09 0.55 19.11
C ARG A 312 15.45 -0.75 19.58
N GLU A 313 14.14 -0.76 19.84
CA GLU A 313 13.41 -1.96 20.25
C GLU A 313 13.52 -3.08 19.22
N GLU A 314 13.38 -2.76 17.92
CA GLU A 314 13.53 -3.71 16.83
C GLU A 314 14.95 -4.27 16.74
N GLY A 315 15.97 -3.42 16.88
CA GLY A 315 17.37 -3.85 16.94
C GLY A 315 17.64 -4.83 18.10
N LEU A 316 17.15 -4.50 19.30
CA LEU A 316 17.28 -5.36 20.47
C LEU A 316 16.56 -6.70 20.29
N LYS A 317 15.38 -6.71 19.66
CA LYS A 317 14.66 -7.95 19.34
C LYS A 317 15.44 -8.84 18.36
N LYS A 318 16.04 -8.25 17.33
CA LYS A 318 16.90 -8.98 16.36
C LYS A 318 18.15 -9.55 17.03
N ASP A 319 18.79 -8.79 17.90
CA ASP A 319 19.95 -9.25 18.67
C ASP A 319 19.57 -10.39 19.62
N LEU A 320 18.41 -10.29 20.28
CA LEU A 320 17.89 -11.34 21.15
C LEU A 320 17.54 -12.61 20.37
N GLU A 321 16.93 -12.48 19.19
CA GLU A 321 16.64 -13.61 18.30
C GLU A 321 17.93 -14.29 17.83
N LYS A 322 18.94 -13.51 17.42
CA LYS A 322 20.26 -14.04 17.08
C LYS A 322 20.87 -14.80 18.26
N TRP A 323 20.85 -14.22 19.46
CA TRP A 323 21.39 -14.85 20.66
C TRP A 323 20.67 -16.17 20.96
N ARG A 324 19.34 -16.20 20.88
CA ARG A 324 18.52 -17.42 21.09
C ARG A 324 18.84 -18.50 20.06
N ARG A 325 19.06 -18.13 18.79
CA ARG A 325 19.47 -19.08 17.74
C ARG A 325 20.82 -19.71 18.04
N LEU A 326 21.80 -18.92 18.49
CA LEU A 326 23.13 -19.44 18.87
C LEU A 326 23.03 -20.37 20.08
N ALA A 327 22.29 -19.96 21.12
CA ALA A 327 22.05 -20.78 22.31
C ALA A 327 21.34 -22.11 21.97
N GLY A 328 20.33 -22.07 21.10
CA GLY A 328 19.67 -23.27 20.60
C GLY A 328 20.63 -24.20 19.85
N ALA A 329 21.43 -23.66 18.93
CA ALA A 329 22.39 -24.46 18.16
C ALA A 329 23.45 -25.15 19.04
N VAL A 330 23.94 -24.47 20.08
CA VAL A 330 24.88 -25.07 21.06
C VAL A 330 24.19 -26.17 21.88
N ALA A 331 22.98 -25.91 22.39
CA ALA A 331 22.22 -26.90 23.14
C ALA A 331 21.87 -28.15 22.29
N ASP A 332 21.49 -27.96 21.03
CA ASP A 332 21.23 -29.04 20.09
C ASP A 332 22.50 -29.87 19.87
N ALA A 333 23.65 -29.24 19.63
CA ALA A 333 24.94 -29.91 19.45
C ALA A 333 25.37 -30.72 20.70
N GLU A 334 25.13 -30.20 21.90
CA GLU A 334 25.34 -30.92 23.16
C GLU A 334 24.43 -32.15 23.26
N SER A 335 23.15 -32.01 22.88
CA SER A 335 22.18 -33.11 22.92
C SER A 335 22.45 -34.21 21.88
N GLU A 336 23.02 -33.84 20.73
CA GLU A 336 23.47 -34.75 19.67
C GLU A 336 24.78 -35.50 20.04
N GLY A 337 25.41 -35.14 21.16
CA GLY A 337 26.66 -35.75 21.62
C GLY A 337 27.87 -35.36 20.79
N LYS A 338 27.87 -34.16 20.16
CA LYS A 338 29.05 -33.63 19.48
C LYS A 338 30.21 -33.50 20.47
N SER A 339 31.43 -33.64 19.97
CA SER A 339 32.60 -33.53 20.84
C SER A 339 32.70 -32.11 21.40
N ARG A 340 33.27 -31.99 22.61
CA ARG A 340 33.50 -30.69 23.26
C ARG A 340 34.25 -29.70 22.35
N LYS A 341 35.22 -30.20 21.57
CA LYS A 341 35.99 -29.38 20.63
C LYS A 341 35.09 -28.85 19.50
N GLU A 342 34.22 -29.69 18.93
CA GLU A 342 33.28 -29.26 17.90
C GLU A 342 32.32 -28.18 18.42
N ILE A 343 31.87 -28.29 19.66
CA ILE A 343 31.00 -27.28 20.29
C ILE A 343 31.78 -25.98 20.54
N GLU A 344 33.00 -26.05 21.08
CA GLU A 344 33.85 -24.86 21.33
C GLU A 344 34.18 -24.08 20.05
N ASP A 345 34.29 -24.77 18.91
CA ASP A 345 34.53 -24.16 17.59
C ASP A 345 33.29 -23.47 16.97
N MET A 346 32.08 -23.66 17.54
CA MET A 346 30.84 -22.99 17.09
C MET A 346 30.77 -21.53 17.58
N GLU A 347 30.02 -20.67 16.86
CA GLU A 347 29.73 -19.30 17.33
C GLU A 347 28.93 -19.38 18.65
N GLN A 348 29.56 -18.94 19.76
CA GLN A 348 28.99 -19.06 21.09
C GLN A 348 28.03 -17.90 21.42
N PRO A 349 26.89 -18.17 22.08
CA PRO A 349 26.12 -17.11 22.73
C PRO A 349 26.92 -16.53 23.90
N GLU A 350 27.08 -15.20 23.97
CA GLU A 350 27.71 -14.56 25.13
C GLU A 350 26.89 -14.82 26.40
N LEU A 351 27.55 -15.32 27.46
CA LEU A 351 26.91 -15.65 28.73
C LEU A 351 26.25 -14.42 29.35
N GLY A 352 25.00 -14.56 29.81
CA GLY A 352 24.23 -13.48 30.44
C GLY A 352 23.67 -12.42 29.49
N LYS A 353 24.16 -12.35 28.24
CA LYS A 353 23.70 -11.37 27.24
C LYS A 353 22.22 -11.54 26.88
N GLY A 354 21.72 -12.77 26.83
CA GLY A 354 20.29 -13.04 26.59
C GLY A 354 19.37 -12.33 27.60
N ALA A 355 19.67 -12.49 28.91
CA ALA A 355 18.90 -11.84 29.98
C ALA A 355 19.02 -10.30 29.93
N LEU A 356 20.20 -9.77 29.60
CA LEU A 356 20.40 -8.33 29.41
C LEU A 356 19.56 -7.79 28.23
N LEU A 357 19.55 -8.49 27.09
CA LEU A 357 18.76 -8.11 25.92
C LEU A 357 17.26 -8.18 26.22
N GLU A 358 16.79 -9.21 26.91
CA GLU A 358 15.39 -9.31 27.34
C GLU A 358 14.96 -8.14 28.24
N ALA A 359 15.78 -7.79 29.23
CA ALA A 359 15.54 -6.63 30.10
C ALA A 359 15.51 -5.31 29.31
N GLN A 360 16.39 -5.14 28.32
CA GLN A 360 16.42 -3.95 27.47
C GLN A 360 15.22 -3.86 26.53
N VAL A 361 14.78 -4.99 25.94
CA VAL A 361 13.55 -5.03 25.13
C VAL A 361 12.36 -4.62 25.98
N GLU A 362 12.25 -5.14 27.20
CA GLU A 362 11.14 -4.82 28.11
C GLU A 362 11.17 -3.35 28.55
N ALA A 363 12.35 -2.81 28.89
CA ALA A 363 12.50 -1.39 29.18
C ALA A 363 12.07 -0.49 28.00
N SER A 364 12.49 -0.86 26.77
CA SER A 364 12.12 -0.14 25.55
C SER A 364 10.60 -0.16 25.29
N LYS A 365 9.94 -1.31 25.51
CA LYS A 365 8.46 -1.41 25.44
C LYS A 365 7.75 -0.48 26.42
N GLN A 366 8.26 -0.38 27.65
CA GLN A 366 7.69 0.50 28.67
C GLN A 366 7.86 1.97 28.30
N GLU A 367 9.01 2.36 27.73
CA GLU A 367 9.23 3.72 27.21
C GLU A 367 8.29 4.06 26.06
N LEU A 368 8.17 3.16 25.07
CA LEU A 368 7.23 3.29 23.96
C LEU A 368 5.79 3.45 24.45
N THR A 369 5.36 2.63 25.41
CA THR A 369 4.03 2.71 26.02
C THR A 369 3.78 4.06 26.68
N LYS A 370 4.76 4.58 27.44
CA LYS A 370 4.65 5.89 28.10
C LYS A 370 4.54 7.04 27.08
N ILE A 371 5.35 7.02 26.02
CA ILE A 371 5.31 8.06 24.98
C ILE A 371 4.00 8.02 24.22
N LEU A 372 3.52 6.83 23.84
CA LEU A 372 2.23 6.68 23.17
C LEU A 372 1.07 7.17 24.04
N ALA A 373 1.05 6.84 25.34
CA ALA A 373 0.03 7.33 26.26
C ALA A 373 0.04 8.86 26.37
N ARG A 374 1.22 9.48 26.43
CA ARG A 374 1.36 10.96 26.44
C ARG A 374 0.89 11.58 25.12
N ALA A 375 1.25 10.98 23.99
CA ALA A 375 0.84 11.46 22.66
C ALA A 375 -0.69 11.36 22.47
N GLN A 376 -1.30 10.28 22.98
CA GLN A 376 -2.75 10.11 23.00
C GLN A 376 -3.44 11.16 23.87
N GLU A 377 -2.93 11.42 25.08
CA GLU A 377 -3.52 12.42 25.97
C GLU A 377 -3.44 13.82 25.36
N ARG A 378 -2.29 14.21 24.81
CA ARG A 378 -2.12 15.47 24.07
C ARG A 378 -3.08 15.58 22.88
N GLY A 379 -3.29 14.48 22.17
CA GLY A 379 -4.18 14.42 21.02
C GLY A 379 -5.68 14.51 21.34
N ARG A 380 -6.07 14.53 22.62
CA ARG A 380 -7.44 14.85 23.03
C ARG A 380 -7.76 16.35 22.96
N ASP A 381 -6.75 17.22 22.87
CA ASP A 381 -6.95 18.65 22.75
C ASP A 381 -6.94 19.09 21.27
N PRO A 382 -8.08 19.54 20.70
CA PRO A 382 -8.16 19.98 19.31
C PRO A 382 -7.23 21.17 19.01
N ARG A 383 -6.87 21.99 20.00
CA ARG A 383 -5.93 23.10 19.84
C ARG A 383 -4.52 22.60 19.55
N ILE A 384 -4.08 21.58 20.29
CA ILE A 384 -2.78 20.93 20.06
C ILE A 384 -2.76 20.30 18.67
N ARG A 385 -3.86 19.65 18.26
CA ARG A 385 -3.97 19.05 16.92
C ARG A 385 -3.85 20.08 15.80
N ALA A 386 -4.57 21.20 15.91
CA ALA A 386 -4.47 22.29 14.96
C ALA A 386 -3.04 22.87 14.93
N GLN A 387 -2.45 23.15 16.10
CA GLN A 387 -1.10 23.69 16.22
C GLN A 387 -0.04 22.77 15.60
N GLU A 388 -0.04 21.47 15.92
CA GLU A 388 0.92 20.51 15.34
C GLU A 388 0.69 20.27 13.84
N ALA A 389 -0.50 20.58 13.33
CA ALA A 389 -0.78 20.61 11.88
C ALA A 389 -0.39 21.94 11.21
N GLY A 390 0.11 22.92 11.96
CA GLY A 390 0.42 24.25 11.44
C GLY A 390 -0.83 25.07 11.08
N ARG A 391 -1.98 24.76 11.68
CA ARG A 391 -3.26 25.43 11.45
C ARG A 391 -3.60 26.37 12.59
N GLU A 392 -4.25 27.49 12.26
CA GLU A 392 -4.96 28.30 13.25
C GLU A 392 -6.11 27.47 13.83
N TRP A 393 -6.27 27.50 15.15
CA TRP A 393 -7.39 26.84 15.81
C TRP A 393 -8.59 27.78 15.89
N LYS A 394 -9.77 27.29 15.53
CA LYS A 394 -11.05 27.96 15.74
C LYS A 394 -11.97 27.08 16.56
N GLU A 395 -12.84 27.71 17.35
CA GLU A 395 -13.86 26.98 18.11
C GLU A 395 -14.72 26.14 17.15
N GLY A 396 -14.83 24.84 17.45
CA GLY A 396 -15.52 23.88 16.59
C GLY A 396 -14.67 23.24 15.47
N ASP A 397 -13.39 23.63 15.28
CA ASP A 397 -12.51 22.98 14.28
C ASP A 397 -12.28 21.49 14.56
N GLY A 398 -12.53 21.05 15.80
CA GLY A 398 -12.71 19.65 16.18
C GLY A 398 -11.63 18.68 15.69
N PHE A 399 -11.98 17.39 15.78
CA PHE A 399 -11.29 16.26 15.18
C PHE A 399 -12.21 15.05 15.08
#